data_AF-A0A1I6BSR0-F1
#
_entry.id   AF-A0A1I6BSR0-F1
#
_cell.length_a   1.000
_cell.length_b   1.000
_cell.length_c   1.000
_cell.angle_alpha   90.00
_cell.angle_beta   90.00
_cell.angle_gamma   90.00
#
_symmetry.space_group_name_H-M   'P 1'
#
loop_
_entity.id
_entity.type
_entity.pdbx_description
1 polymer ?
#
loop_
_entity_poly.entity_id
_entity_poly.type
_entity_poly.pdbx_seq_one_letter_code
_entity_poly.pdbx_strand_id
1 'polypeptide(L)'
;MTKILPPGQFETEKWPILHKGDVYSFNRTYWTFLLFGEVEEEVTLSYDQFMELPKSVSTINMHCVTTWSKFGTTFEGIALSELLKLVKLKDDVKYVKIYGYYNGDRFGYSANLPLEPLMGDDSLFVFRWKDAKNDWQNIDPKHGYPVRYIPPETFYLWKGSKWVSGIKFMKEDEEGFWEEFGYSMAANPFKEERFR
;
A
#
# COMPACT_ATOMS: atom_id res chain seq x y z
N MET A 1 -16.90 8.46 9.25
CA MET A 1 -15.93 9.44 8.73
C MET A 1 -16.68 10.49 7.94
N THR A 2 -16.43 11.77 8.18
CA THR A 2 -17.01 12.85 7.39
C THR A 2 -16.35 12.86 6.03
N LYS A 3 -17.15 12.88 4.95
CA LYS A 3 -16.65 12.92 3.58
C LYS A 3 -16.05 14.30 3.29
N ILE A 4 -14.73 14.40 3.32
CA ILE A 4 -13.99 15.61 2.98
C ILE A 4 -13.26 15.38 1.66
N LEU A 5 -13.58 16.18 0.65
CA LEU A 5 -12.91 16.13 -0.64
C LEU A 5 -11.62 16.97 -0.55
N PRO A 6 -10.44 16.39 -0.82
CA PRO A 6 -9.22 17.20 -0.83
C PRO A 6 -9.26 18.27 -1.93
N PRO A 7 -8.52 19.37 -1.80
CA PRO A 7 -8.49 20.42 -2.81
C PRO A 7 -8.08 19.88 -4.19
N GLY A 8 -8.71 20.42 -5.25
CA GLY A 8 -8.41 20.02 -6.63
C GLY A 8 -8.77 18.57 -6.98
N GLN A 9 -9.69 17.95 -6.23
CA GLN A 9 -10.19 16.60 -6.49
C GLN A 9 -11.64 16.63 -6.96
N PHE A 10 -12.05 15.64 -7.74
CA PHE A 10 -13.45 15.31 -7.98
C PHE A 10 -13.75 13.91 -7.45
N GLU A 11 -14.99 13.68 -7.01
CA GLU A 11 -15.41 12.36 -6.57
C GLU A 11 -15.70 11.44 -7.75
N THR A 12 -15.32 10.17 -7.62
CA THR A 12 -15.72 9.10 -8.51
C THR A 12 -16.27 7.91 -7.74
N GLU A 13 -17.28 7.25 -8.32
CA GLU A 13 -17.81 5.99 -7.80
C GLU A 13 -17.01 4.78 -8.29
N LYS A 14 -16.27 4.92 -9.40
CA LYS A 14 -15.45 3.83 -9.97
C LYS A 14 -14.15 3.72 -9.20
N TRP A 15 -13.61 2.51 -9.02
CA TRP A 15 -12.20 2.33 -8.62
C TRP A 15 -11.34 2.32 -9.90
N PRO A 16 -10.64 3.42 -10.23
CA PRO A 16 -9.93 3.50 -11.50
C PRO A 16 -8.65 2.67 -11.48
N ILE A 17 -8.39 1.97 -12.58
CA ILE A 17 -7.18 1.19 -12.77
C ILE A 17 -6.09 2.11 -13.33
N LEU A 18 -5.07 2.39 -12.52
CA LEU A 18 -3.83 3.03 -12.95
C LEU A 18 -2.65 2.14 -12.56
N HIS A 19 -1.87 1.67 -13.53
CA HIS A 19 -0.60 0.97 -13.29
C HIS A 19 0.42 1.38 -14.34
N LYS A 20 1.70 1.29 -13.98
CA LYS A 20 2.83 1.43 -14.89
C LYS A 20 3.48 0.06 -15.01
N GLY A 21 3.86 -0.34 -16.21
CA GLY A 21 4.44 -1.66 -16.48
C GLY A 21 3.40 -2.78 -16.57
N ASP A 22 3.91 -4.00 -16.68
CA ASP A 22 3.11 -5.20 -16.91
C ASP A 22 2.28 -5.61 -15.70
N VAL A 23 1.16 -6.30 -15.95
CA VAL A 23 0.38 -6.94 -14.89
C VAL A 23 1.16 -8.16 -14.39
N TYR A 24 1.47 -8.18 -13.09
CA TYR A 24 2.20 -9.29 -12.47
C TYR A 24 1.46 -10.62 -12.67
N SER A 25 2.18 -11.61 -13.20
CA SER A 25 1.69 -12.99 -13.32
C SER A 25 1.95 -13.72 -12.00
N PHE A 26 0.92 -13.79 -11.16
CA PHE A 26 1.03 -14.41 -9.85
C PHE A 26 1.29 -15.92 -9.94
N ASN A 27 2.29 -16.37 -9.19
CA ASN A 27 2.51 -17.79 -8.92
C ASN A 27 2.61 -18.02 -7.41
N ARG A 28 1.62 -18.73 -6.85
CA ARG A 28 1.50 -19.02 -5.41
C ARG A 28 2.75 -19.66 -4.81
N THR A 29 3.43 -20.54 -5.56
CA THR A 29 4.60 -21.27 -5.08
C THR A 29 5.84 -20.39 -4.94
N TYR A 30 5.99 -19.39 -5.82
CA TYR A 30 7.18 -18.54 -5.86
C TYR A 30 7.00 -17.18 -5.19
N TRP A 31 5.76 -16.77 -4.96
CA TRP A 31 5.49 -15.51 -4.29
C TRP A 31 5.92 -15.59 -2.82
N THR A 32 6.66 -14.57 -2.40
CA THR A 32 7.10 -14.39 -1.02
C THR A 32 6.97 -12.93 -0.61
N PHE A 33 6.68 -12.70 0.67
CA PHE A 33 6.63 -11.38 1.28
C PHE A 33 7.81 -11.22 2.24
N LEU A 34 8.66 -10.22 2.00
CA LEU A 34 9.89 -10.01 2.77
C LEU A 34 9.73 -8.83 3.75
N LEU A 35 10.07 -9.04 5.01
CA LEU A 35 10.18 -8.01 6.04
C LEU A 35 11.67 -7.86 6.38
N PHE A 36 12.29 -6.73 6.05
CA PHE A 36 13.76 -6.60 6.05
C PHE A 36 14.27 -5.18 6.33
N GLY A 37 15.60 -5.02 6.38
CA GLY A 37 16.26 -3.73 6.63
C GLY A 37 16.59 -3.53 8.11
N GLU A 38 16.03 -2.50 8.74
CA GLU A 38 16.30 -2.13 10.14
C GLU A 38 15.50 -2.97 11.15
N VAL A 39 15.67 -4.29 11.05
CA VAL A 39 15.10 -5.31 11.95
C VAL A 39 16.22 -6.17 12.56
N GLU A 40 15.96 -6.79 13.71
CA GLU A 40 16.90 -7.72 14.33
C GLU A 40 17.09 -8.99 13.47
N GLU A 41 15.99 -9.55 12.97
CA GLU A 41 15.98 -10.71 12.07
C GLU A 41 15.00 -10.46 10.92
N GLU A 42 15.42 -10.75 9.70
CA GLU A 42 14.56 -10.64 8.52
C GLU A 42 13.58 -11.82 8.46
N VAL A 43 12.35 -11.56 8.01
CA VAL A 43 11.30 -12.56 7.92
C VAL A 43 10.82 -12.67 6.48
N THR A 44 10.77 -13.89 5.97
CA THR A 44 10.16 -14.20 4.67
C THR A 44 8.92 -15.07 4.88
N LEU A 45 7.79 -14.63 4.35
CA LEU A 45 6.53 -15.36 4.37
C LEU A 45 6.24 -15.93 2.98
N SER A 46 5.84 -17.21 2.92
CA SER A 46 5.16 -17.74 1.74
C SER A 46 3.76 -17.12 1.59
N TYR A 47 3.13 -17.30 0.43
CA TYR A 47 1.74 -16.87 0.24
C TYR A 47 0.81 -17.48 1.31
N ASP A 48 0.99 -18.75 1.64
CA ASP A 48 0.11 -19.46 2.58
C ASP A 48 0.27 -18.90 4.00
N GLN A 49 1.52 -18.69 4.44
CA GLN A 49 1.81 -18.06 5.74
C GLN A 49 1.25 -16.65 5.82
N PHE A 50 1.39 -15.85 4.75
CA PHE A 50 0.83 -14.50 4.69
C PHE A 50 -0.70 -14.53 4.84
N MET A 51 -1.37 -15.45 4.15
CA MET A 51 -2.82 -15.60 4.18
C MET A 51 -3.34 -16.20 5.49
N GLU A 52 -2.49 -16.80 6.34
CA GLU A 52 -2.86 -17.28 7.67
C GLU A 52 -2.92 -16.17 8.72
N LEU A 53 -2.24 -15.03 8.49
CA LEU A 53 -2.21 -13.89 9.41
C LEU A 53 -3.60 -13.34 9.75
N PRO A 54 -3.80 -12.70 10.92
CA PRO A 54 -5.08 -12.09 11.30
C PRO A 54 -5.58 -11.08 10.27
N LYS A 55 -6.84 -11.22 9.87
CA LYS A 55 -7.47 -10.39 8.84
C LYS A 55 -8.10 -9.16 9.49
N SER A 56 -7.89 -8.01 8.86
CA SER A 56 -8.45 -6.73 9.24
C SER A 56 -9.39 -6.23 8.16
N VAL A 57 -10.45 -5.54 8.58
CA VAL A 57 -11.44 -4.94 7.69
C VAL A 57 -11.54 -3.46 8.00
N SER A 58 -11.25 -2.61 7.01
CA SER A 58 -11.31 -1.15 7.18
C SER A 58 -11.91 -0.49 5.95
N THR A 59 -12.60 0.64 6.17
CA THR A 59 -13.12 1.47 5.09
C THR A 59 -12.20 2.65 4.89
N ILE A 60 -11.59 2.74 3.71
CA ILE A 60 -10.54 3.71 3.41
C ILE A 60 -10.99 4.56 2.21
N ASN A 61 -10.86 5.88 2.35
CA ASN A 61 -11.06 6.79 1.24
C ASN A 61 -9.75 6.91 0.45
N MET A 62 -9.85 6.84 -0.87
CA MET A 62 -8.68 6.87 -1.75
C MET A 62 -8.63 8.17 -2.51
N HIS A 63 -7.47 8.83 -2.49
CA HIS A 63 -7.22 10.08 -3.22
C HIS A 63 -6.10 9.86 -4.21
N CYS A 64 -6.33 10.16 -5.49
CA CYS A 64 -5.32 9.99 -6.52
C CYS A 64 -4.71 11.32 -6.93
N VAL A 65 -3.41 11.28 -7.21
CA VAL A 65 -2.68 12.42 -7.78
C VAL A 65 -3.22 12.87 -9.13
N THR A 66 -3.94 12.01 -9.85
CA THR A 66 -4.65 12.34 -11.10
C THR A 66 -6.07 12.86 -10.83
N THR A 67 -6.22 13.65 -9.76
CA THR A 67 -7.39 14.48 -9.41
C THR A 67 -8.73 13.77 -9.14
N TRP A 68 -8.78 12.45 -8.95
CA TRP A 68 -9.98 11.76 -8.48
C TRP A 68 -9.88 11.25 -7.04
N SER A 69 -11.01 11.25 -6.35
CA SER A 69 -11.20 10.66 -5.01
C SER A 69 -12.33 9.65 -5.01
N LYS A 70 -12.14 8.49 -4.38
CA LYS A 70 -13.19 7.48 -4.17
C LYS A 70 -13.41 7.27 -2.69
N PHE A 71 -14.65 7.45 -2.25
CA PHE A 71 -15.05 7.27 -0.85
C PHE A 71 -15.69 5.91 -0.61
N GLY A 72 -15.64 5.46 0.65
CA GLY A 72 -16.47 4.33 1.10
C GLY A 72 -16.08 2.97 0.52
N THR A 73 -14.79 2.74 0.25
CA THR A 73 -14.32 1.41 -0.17
C THR A 73 -13.89 0.64 1.06
N THR A 74 -14.52 -0.50 1.31
CA THR A 74 -14.13 -1.38 2.42
C THR A 74 -13.19 -2.46 1.88
N PHE A 75 -12.07 -2.63 2.56
CA PHE A 75 -11.05 -3.61 2.24
C PHE A 75 -10.96 -4.68 3.31
N GLU A 76 -10.60 -5.90 2.89
CA GLU A 76 -10.17 -6.99 3.76
C GLU A 76 -8.73 -7.35 3.38
N GLY A 77 -7.87 -7.40 4.40
CA GLY A 77 -6.43 -7.55 4.22
C GLY A 77 -5.71 -7.85 5.53
N ILE A 78 -4.39 -7.76 5.49
CA ILE A 78 -3.52 -7.82 6.67
C ILE A 78 -3.08 -6.40 7.02
N ALA A 79 -3.28 -5.97 8.28
CA ALA A 79 -2.82 -4.66 8.71
C ALA A 79 -1.29 -4.63 8.85
N LEU A 80 -0.68 -3.48 8.58
CA LEU A 80 0.76 -3.29 8.80
C LEU A 80 1.16 -3.63 10.25
N SER A 81 0.30 -3.31 11.22
CA SER A 81 0.49 -3.63 12.63
C SER A 81 0.60 -5.13 12.91
N GLU A 82 -0.08 -6.00 12.13
CA GLU A 82 0.07 -7.45 12.26
C GLU A 82 1.41 -7.95 11.73
N LEU A 83 1.92 -7.33 10.65
CA LEU A 83 3.25 -7.66 10.11
C LEU A 83 4.37 -7.19 11.04
N LEU A 84 4.18 -6.04 11.69
CA LEU A 84 5.12 -5.52 12.69
C LEU A 84 5.29 -6.45 13.90
N LYS A 85 4.28 -7.27 14.24
CA LYS A 85 4.40 -8.26 15.32
C LYS A 85 5.35 -9.41 14.98
N LEU A 86 5.65 -9.61 13.70
CA LEU A 86 6.52 -10.69 13.23
C LEU A 86 8.00 -10.33 13.28
N VAL A 87 8.33 -9.04 13.46
CA VAL A 87 9.71 -8.54 13.47
C VAL A 87 9.96 -7.70 14.71
N LYS A 88 11.22 -7.64 15.14
CA LYS A 88 11.65 -6.66 16.13
C LYS A 88 12.43 -5.56 15.41
N LEU A 89 11.84 -4.36 15.37
CA LEU A 89 12.48 -3.19 14.79
C LEU A 89 13.71 -2.78 15.62
N LYS A 90 14.77 -2.34 14.95
CA LYS A 90 15.89 -1.66 15.62
C LYS A 90 15.45 -0.28 16.12
N ASP A 91 16.26 0.29 17.01
CA ASP A 91 16.04 1.66 17.49
C ASP A 91 16.04 2.67 16.33
N ASP A 92 15.23 3.73 16.49
CA ASP A 92 15.11 4.86 15.56
C ASP A 92 14.55 4.54 14.16
N VAL A 93 13.89 3.40 13.95
CA VAL A 93 13.13 3.15 12.72
C VAL A 93 11.95 4.10 12.63
N LYS A 94 11.91 4.91 11.57
CA LYS A 94 10.91 5.97 11.36
C LYS A 94 10.19 5.87 10.02
N TYR A 95 10.68 5.05 9.10
CA TYR A 95 10.17 4.97 7.74
C TYR A 95 10.04 3.51 7.31
N VAL A 96 9.15 3.29 6.36
CA VAL A 96 9.03 2.05 5.61
C VAL A 96 9.07 2.34 4.12
N LYS A 97 9.62 1.40 3.36
CA LYS A 97 9.51 1.38 1.90
C LYS A 97 8.81 0.10 1.49
N ILE A 98 7.64 0.25 0.88
CA ILE A 98 6.77 -0.86 0.48
C ILE A 98 7.02 -1.16 -0.98
N TYR A 99 7.53 -2.36 -1.22
CA TYR A 99 7.90 -2.83 -2.55
C TYR A 99 6.78 -3.60 -3.23
N GLY A 100 6.79 -3.54 -4.56
CA GLY A 100 5.95 -4.34 -5.42
C GLY A 100 6.65 -4.72 -6.71
N TYR A 101 6.15 -5.77 -7.36
CA TYR A 101 6.69 -6.24 -8.62
C TYR A 101 6.51 -5.19 -9.72
N TYR A 102 7.57 -4.94 -10.49
CA TYR A 102 7.52 -4.11 -11.69
C TYR A 102 8.37 -4.76 -12.78
N ASN A 103 7.73 -5.11 -13.90
CA ASN A 103 8.38 -5.80 -15.02
C ASN A 103 9.18 -7.05 -14.60
N GLY A 104 8.65 -7.81 -13.64
CA GLY A 104 9.27 -9.04 -13.11
C GLY A 104 10.27 -8.83 -11.97
N ASP A 105 10.74 -7.61 -11.73
CA ASP A 105 11.59 -7.31 -10.57
C ASP A 105 10.74 -7.11 -9.32
N ARG A 106 10.98 -7.92 -8.28
CA ARG A 106 10.26 -7.85 -7.00
C ARG A 106 10.46 -6.51 -6.29
N PHE A 107 11.55 -5.79 -6.53
CA PHE A 107 11.85 -4.51 -5.92
C PHE A 107 11.72 -3.33 -6.90
N GLY A 108 11.22 -3.58 -8.11
CA GLY A 108 11.22 -2.60 -9.19
C GLY A 108 10.22 -1.45 -9.00
N TYR A 109 9.12 -1.64 -8.24
CA TYR A 109 8.30 -0.55 -7.74
C TYR A 109 8.48 -0.41 -6.23
N SER A 110 8.50 0.82 -5.74
CA SER A 110 8.48 1.10 -4.31
C SER A 110 7.77 2.41 -3.98
N ALA A 111 7.28 2.50 -2.75
CA ALA A 111 6.76 3.74 -2.18
C ALA A 111 7.26 3.87 -0.75
N ASN A 112 7.85 5.02 -0.43
CA ASN A 112 8.33 5.35 0.90
C ASN A 112 7.26 6.06 1.72
N LEU A 113 7.16 5.76 3.01
CA LEU A 113 6.17 6.32 3.93
C LEU A 113 6.79 6.46 5.34
N PRO A 114 6.44 7.53 6.09
CA PRO A 114 6.73 7.57 7.52
C PRO A 114 5.94 6.47 8.23
N LEU A 115 6.54 5.81 9.22
CA LEU A 115 5.95 4.66 9.92
C LEU A 115 4.84 5.09 10.89
N GLU A 116 5.03 6.18 11.62
CA GLU A 116 4.11 6.62 12.68
C GLU A 116 2.65 6.79 12.18
N PRO A 117 2.37 7.45 11.04
CA PRO A 117 1.00 7.57 10.52
C PRO A 117 0.37 6.26 10.06
N LEU A 118 1.14 5.17 9.93
CA LEU A 118 0.65 3.88 9.44
C LEU A 118 0.23 2.92 10.56
N MET A 119 0.33 3.35 11.82
CA MET A 119 0.02 2.52 12.99
C MET A 119 -1.48 2.37 13.27
N GLY A 120 -2.34 3.03 12.49
CA GLY A 120 -3.79 2.87 12.53
C GLY A 120 -4.29 1.61 11.82
N ASP A 121 -5.62 1.40 11.86
CA ASP A 121 -6.30 0.25 11.27
C ASP A 121 -6.56 0.40 9.75
N ASP A 122 -6.08 1.49 9.14
CA ASP A 122 -6.30 1.88 7.74
C ASP A 122 -5.04 1.78 6.87
N SER A 123 -3.97 1.15 7.37
CA SER A 123 -2.78 0.78 6.62
C SER A 123 -2.80 -0.72 6.30
N LEU A 124 -3.31 -1.10 5.12
CA LEU A 124 -3.68 -2.48 4.82
C LEU A 124 -2.99 -3.07 3.58
N PHE A 125 -2.60 -4.33 3.68
CA PHE A 125 -2.25 -5.21 2.57
C PHE A 125 -3.47 -6.04 2.17
N VAL A 126 -4.21 -5.53 1.19
CA VAL A 126 -5.56 -5.97 0.83
C VAL A 126 -5.54 -7.04 -0.25
N PHE A 127 -6.47 -7.99 -0.16
CA PHE A 127 -6.74 -9.00 -1.20
C PHE A 127 -8.22 -9.08 -1.58
N ARG A 128 -9.12 -8.50 -0.76
CA ARG A 128 -10.56 -8.40 -1.03
C ARG A 128 -11.08 -7.00 -0.78
N TRP A 129 -12.15 -6.64 -1.47
CA TRP A 129 -12.80 -5.34 -1.33
C TRP A 129 -14.30 -5.43 -1.62
N LYS A 130 -15.03 -4.43 -1.13
CA LYS A 130 -16.43 -4.15 -1.47
C LYS A 130 -16.70 -2.65 -1.44
N ASP A 131 -17.81 -2.24 -2.02
CA ASP A 131 -18.34 -0.88 -1.87
C ASP A 131 -19.88 -0.89 -1.95
N ALA A 132 -20.50 0.28 -2.10
CA ALA A 132 -21.96 0.38 -2.19
C ALA A 132 -22.58 -0.33 -3.42
N LYS A 133 -21.79 -0.62 -4.45
CA LYS A 133 -22.25 -1.21 -5.73
C LYS A 133 -21.73 -2.62 -5.97
N ASN A 134 -20.80 -3.08 -5.15
CA ASN A 134 -20.14 -4.37 -5.32
C ASN A 134 -20.08 -5.10 -3.98
N ASP A 135 -20.54 -6.35 -3.95
CA ASP A 135 -20.31 -7.26 -2.83
C ASP A 135 -18.81 -7.61 -2.69
N TRP A 136 -18.48 -8.29 -1.59
CA TRP A 136 -17.12 -8.76 -1.34
C TRP A 136 -16.58 -9.61 -2.49
N GLN A 137 -15.49 -9.14 -3.09
CA GLN A 137 -14.79 -9.82 -4.17
C GLN A 137 -13.27 -9.69 -4.00
N ASN A 138 -12.52 -10.59 -4.63
CA ASN A 138 -11.07 -10.46 -4.68
C ASN A 138 -10.69 -9.22 -5.50
N ILE A 139 -9.56 -8.59 -5.19
CA ILE A 139 -8.96 -7.63 -6.12
C ILE A 139 -8.59 -8.37 -7.41
N ASP A 140 -8.81 -7.76 -8.56
CA ASP A 140 -8.38 -8.36 -9.83
C ASP A 140 -6.89 -8.10 -10.10
N PRO A 141 -6.27 -8.83 -11.05
CA PRO A 141 -4.86 -8.66 -11.41
C PRO A 141 -4.43 -7.22 -11.70
N LYS A 142 -5.27 -6.43 -12.37
CA LYS A 142 -4.95 -5.03 -12.69
C LYS A 142 -5.08 -4.11 -11.48
N HIS A 143 -5.93 -4.47 -10.52
CA HIS A 143 -6.01 -3.79 -9.22
C HIS A 143 -4.92 -4.19 -8.24
N GLY A 144 -4.15 -5.25 -8.51
CA GLY A 144 -2.97 -5.62 -7.71
C GLY A 144 -2.99 -7.03 -7.13
N TYR A 145 -3.86 -7.94 -7.60
CA TYR A 145 -3.85 -9.34 -7.15
C TYR A 145 -2.45 -9.97 -7.24
N PRO A 146 -1.98 -10.73 -6.22
CA PRO A 146 -2.76 -11.28 -5.11
C PRO A 146 -2.97 -10.31 -3.95
N VAL A 147 -2.05 -9.35 -3.75
CA VAL A 147 -2.04 -8.45 -2.61
C VAL A 147 -1.59 -7.06 -3.06
N ARG A 148 -2.32 -6.03 -2.61
CA ARG A 148 -2.00 -4.63 -2.82
C ARG A 148 -1.90 -3.91 -1.49
N TYR A 149 -0.97 -2.99 -1.35
CA TYR A 149 -0.98 -2.06 -0.24
C TYR A 149 -1.94 -0.88 -0.51
N ILE A 150 -2.76 -0.54 0.48
CA ILE A 150 -3.60 0.66 0.51
C ILE A 150 -3.17 1.48 1.73
N PRO A 151 -2.64 2.71 1.53
CA PRO A 151 -2.26 3.59 2.63
C PRO A 151 -3.49 4.25 3.25
N PRO A 152 -3.35 4.84 4.45
CA PRO A 152 -4.33 5.76 5.04
C PRO A 152 -4.75 6.88 4.08
N GLU A 153 -5.95 7.43 4.27
CA GLU A 153 -6.48 8.52 3.42
C GLU A 153 -5.64 9.80 3.46
N THR A 154 -4.75 9.93 4.45
CA THR A 154 -3.78 11.02 4.55
C THR A 154 -2.66 10.96 3.51
N PHE A 155 -2.62 9.93 2.66
CA PHE A 155 -1.66 9.77 1.57
C PHE A 155 -2.35 9.61 0.21
N TYR A 156 -1.73 10.16 -0.82
CA TYR A 156 -2.11 9.88 -2.19
C TYR A 156 -1.86 8.41 -2.57
N LEU A 157 -2.71 7.89 -3.44
CA LEU A 157 -2.80 6.46 -3.76
C LEU A 157 -1.59 5.91 -4.54
N TRP A 158 -0.68 6.74 -5.08
CA TRP A 158 0.57 6.19 -5.64
C TRP A 158 1.42 5.52 -4.56
N LYS A 159 1.28 5.91 -3.29
CA LYS A 159 1.90 5.22 -2.17
C LYS A 159 1.35 3.80 -1.95
N GLY A 160 0.19 3.48 -2.55
CA GLY A 160 -0.45 2.16 -2.51
C GLY A 160 0.11 1.18 -3.53
N SER A 161 1.31 0.64 -3.25
CA SER A 161 2.03 -0.32 -4.09
C SER A 161 1.17 -1.52 -4.48
N LYS A 162 1.12 -1.81 -5.79
CA LYS A 162 0.49 -3.01 -6.35
C LYS A 162 1.46 -4.18 -6.34
N TRP A 163 0.92 -5.40 -6.31
CA TRP A 163 1.70 -6.65 -6.40
C TRP A 163 2.81 -6.67 -5.37
N VAL A 164 2.46 -6.45 -4.11
CA VAL A 164 3.44 -6.23 -3.06
C VAL A 164 4.36 -7.44 -2.89
N SER A 165 5.60 -7.17 -2.52
CA SER A 165 6.66 -8.17 -2.38
C SER A 165 7.42 -8.07 -1.05
N GLY A 166 7.25 -6.97 -0.32
CA GLY A 166 7.89 -6.79 0.98
C GLY A 166 7.91 -5.35 1.49
N ILE A 167 8.47 -5.20 2.69
CA ILE A 167 8.62 -3.96 3.42
C ILE A 167 10.07 -3.87 3.89
N LYS A 168 10.76 -2.80 3.51
CA LYS A 168 12.04 -2.41 4.11
C LYS A 168 11.77 -1.40 5.23
N PHE A 169 12.25 -1.69 6.43
CA PHE A 169 12.25 -0.77 7.56
C PHE A 169 13.51 0.10 7.55
N MET A 170 13.37 1.40 7.77
CA MET A 170 14.43 2.38 7.57
C MET A 170 14.45 3.46 8.68
N LYS A 171 15.65 3.96 9.00
CA LYS A 171 15.85 5.10 9.93
C LYS A 171 15.70 6.45 9.24
N GLU A 172 16.21 6.53 8.02
CA GLU A 172 16.12 7.71 7.15
C GLU A 172 15.16 7.43 6.01
N ASP A 173 14.52 8.49 5.51
CA ASP A 173 13.62 8.36 4.39
C ASP A 173 14.43 8.23 3.10
N GLU A 174 14.06 7.26 2.26
CA GLU A 174 14.68 7.01 0.98
C GLU A 174 13.61 7.10 -0.11
N GLU A 175 13.91 7.74 -1.23
CA GLU A 175 12.94 7.91 -2.32
C GLU A 175 12.36 6.57 -2.80
N GLY A 176 11.04 6.56 -3.03
CA GLY A 176 10.37 5.52 -3.78
C GLY A 176 10.39 5.78 -5.28
N PHE A 177 9.68 4.93 -6.03
CA PHE A 177 9.70 4.93 -7.48
C PHE A 177 9.27 6.27 -8.08
N TRP A 178 8.18 6.87 -7.59
CA TRP A 178 7.69 8.15 -8.15
C TRP A 178 8.43 9.35 -7.59
N GLU A 179 8.94 9.23 -6.37
CA GLU A 179 9.71 10.26 -5.70
C GLU A 179 11.01 10.57 -6.43
N GLU A 180 11.66 9.55 -7.00
CA GLU A 180 12.80 9.70 -7.92
C GLU A 180 12.44 10.50 -9.20
N PHE A 181 11.16 10.56 -9.58
CA PHE A 181 10.65 11.37 -10.70
C PHE A 181 10.04 12.71 -10.24
N GLY A 182 10.39 13.19 -9.03
CA GLY A 182 9.98 14.50 -8.53
C GLY A 182 8.62 14.54 -7.80
N TYR A 183 8.06 13.38 -7.45
CA TYR A 183 6.86 13.33 -6.61
C TYR A 183 7.20 13.62 -5.14
N SER A 184 6.20 14.10 -4.39
CA SER A 184 6.35 14.42 -2.98
C SER A 184 6.68 13.20 -2.12
N MET A 185 7.61 13.35 -1.15
CA MET A 185 7.86 12.32 -0.13
C MET A 185 6.64 12.11 0.78
N ALA A 186 6.00 13.20 1.21
CA ALA A 186 4.92 13.19 2.19
C ALA A 186 3.56 12.84 1.58
N ALA A 187 3.33 13.20 0.32
CA ALA A 187 2.16 12.80 -0.48
C ALA A 187 0.80 13.11 0.16
N ASN A 188 0.66 14.19 0.94
CA ASN A 188 -0.61 14.52 1.58
C ASN A 188 -1.64 15.13 0.60
N PRO A 189 -2.82 14.51 0.43
CA PRO A 189 -3.83 14.99 -0.52
C PRO A 189 -4.51 16.28 -0.11
N PHE A 190 -4.68 16.52 1.20
CA PHE A 190 -5.35 17.70 1.73
C PHE A 190 -4.46 18.95 1.72
N LYS A 191 -3.14 18.75 1.62
CA LYS A 191 -2.14 19.82 1.45
C LYS A 191 -1.68 19.99 -0.01
N GLU A 192 -2.27 19.24 -0.94
CA GLU A 192 -1.90 19.23 -2.36
C GLU A 192 -0.41 18.91 -2.62
N GLU A 193 0.21 18.09 -1.76
CA GLU A 193 1.61 17.70 -1.87
C GLU A 193 1.82 16.66 -2.98
N ARG A 194 1.73 17.10 -4.24
CA ARG A 194 1.85 16.21 -5.41
C ARG A 194 3.30 16.03 -5.87
N PHE A 195 4.05 17.13 -5.92
CA PHE A 195 5.40 17.19 -6.48
C PHE A 195 6.35 17.99 -5.57
N ARG A 196 7.66 17.91 -5.83
CA ARG A 196 8.70 18.72 -5.17
C ARG A 196 9.12 19.92 -5.99
#